data_AF-A0A520W3W6-F1
#
_entry.id   AF-A0A520W3W6-F1
#
_cell.length_a   1.000
_cell.length_b   1.000
_cell.length_c   1.000
_cell.angle_alpha   90.00
_cell.angle_beta   90.00
_cell.angle_gamma   90.00
#
_symmetry.space_group_name_H-M   'P 1'
#
loop_
_entity.id
_entity.type
_entity.pdbx_description
1 polymer ?
#
loop_
_entity_poly.entity_id
_entity_poly.type
_entity_poly.pdbx_seq_one_letter_code
_entity_poly.pdbx_strand_id
1 'polypeptide(L)'
;MLGSSRESLAACSAALDARRQAPGFDELSAQVFAVAALLDDNAQLRSTLADSGQPASVRESLIRDILANQVSALTLEVVADAVDHRWSDDIDLVIAL
;
A
#
# COMPACT_ATOMS: atom_id res chain seq x y z
N MET A 1 -15.03 3.32 -4.89
CA MET A 1 -14.18 4.09 -5.85
C MET A 1 -14.82 5.36 -6.42
N LEU A 2 -14.55 6.50 -5.76
CA LEU A 2 -14.74 7.86 -6.30
C LEU A 2 -13.48 8.32 -7.07
N GLY A 3 -13.43 9.60 -7.46
CA GLY A 3 -12.33 10.18 -8.23
C GLY A 3 -10.94 10.07 -7.57
N SER A 4 -10.83 10.29 -6.25
CA SER A 4 -9.52 10.26 -5.57
C SER A 4 -8.90 8.86 -5.55
N SER A 5 -9.72 7.82 -5.38
CA SER A 5 -9.23 6.42 -5.43
C SER A 5 -8.75 6.03 -6.82
N ARG A 6 -9.40 6.53 -7.89
CA ARG A 6 -8.96 6.27 -9.26
C ARG A 6 -7.63 6.94 -9.57
N GLU A 7 -7.45 8.18 -9.12
CA GLU A 7 -6.18 8.90 -9.26
C GLU A 7 -5.07 8.20 -8.48
N SER A 8 -5.35 7.80 -7.23
CA SER A 8 -4.41 7.05 -6.39
C SER A 8 -4.01 5.71 -7.00
N LEU A 9 -4.96 4.94 -7.54
CA LEU A 9 -4.70 3.69 -8.25
C LEU A 9 -3.82 3.90 -9.49
N ALA A 10 -4.08 4.97 -10.26
CA ALA A 10 -3.27 5.30 -11.42
C ALA A 10 -1.83 5.66 -11.02
N ALA A 11 -1.66 6.39 -9.91
CA ALA A 11 -0.34 6.73 -9.36
C ALA A 11 0.40 5.47 -8.89
N CYS A 12 -0.25 4.58 -8.12
CA CYS A 12 0.31 3.30 -7.68
C CYS A 12 0.74 2.44 -8.89
N SER A 13 -0.09 2.38 -9.94
CA SER A 13 0.21 1.60 -11.15
C SER A 13 1.44 2.16 -11.89
N ALA A 14 1.53 3.48 -12.05
CA ALA A 14 2.69 4.12 -12.66
C ALA A 14 3.98 3.93 -11.84
N ALA A 15 3.86 4.02 -10.51
CA ALA A 15 4.92 3.79 -9.55
C ALA A 15 5.45 2.34 -9.59
N LEU A 16 4.56 1.36 -9.68
CA LEU A 16 4.92 -0.05 -9.85
C LEU A 16 5.62 -0.29 -11.20
N ASP A 17 5.09 0.29 -12.27
CA ASP A 17 5.63 0.18 -13.62
C ASP A 17 7.06 0.70 -13.73
N ALA A 18 7.36 1.81 -13.04
CA ALA A 18 8.70 2.38 -12.95
C ALA A 18 9.70 1.46 -12.22
N ARG A 19 9.21 0.54 -11.38
CA ARG A 19 10.03 -0.37 -10.56
C ARG A 19 10.21 -1.76 -11.17
N ARG A 20 9.70 -2.04 -12.38
CA ARG A 20 9.79 -3.36 -13.05
C ARG A 20 11.21 -3.96 -13.15
N GLN A 21 12.25 -3.12 -13.15
CA GLN A 21 13.64 -3.56 -13.25
C GLN A 21 14.37 -3.53 -11.89
N ALA A 22 13.68 -3.23 -10.79
CA ALA A 22 14.27 -3.22 -9.47
C ALA A 22 14.60 -4.66 -9.00
N PRO A 23 15.68 -4.84 -8.22
CA PRO A 23 15.96 -6.12 -7.57
C PRO A 23 14.80 -6.57 -6.67
N GLY A 24 14.45 -7.86 -6.71
CA GLY A 24 13.35 -8.43 -5.91
C GLY A 24 11.94 -8.24 -6.48
N PHE A 25 11.81 -7.75 -7.72
CA PHE A 25 10.51 -7.58 -8.38
C PHE A 25 9.77 -8.92 -8.62
N ASP A 26 10.50 -10.03 -8.70
CA ASP A 26 9.95 -11.38 -8.83
C ASP A 26 9.18 -11.86 -7.60
N GLU A 27 9.61 -11.46 -6.39
CA GLU A 27 8.92 -11.78 -5.14
C GLU A 27 7.78 -10.78 -4.81
N LEU A 28 7.82 -9.60 -5.42
CA LEU A 28 6.94 -8.47 -5.12
C LEU A 28 5.46 -8.84 -5.18
N SER A 29 5.04 -9.52 -6.25
CA SER A 29 3.63 -9.86 -6.44
C SER A 29 3.08 -10.70 -5.29
N ALA A 30 3.81 -11.76 -4.89
CA ALA A 30 3.36 -12.64 -3.82
C ALA A 30 3.30 -11.90 -2.47
N GLN A 31 4.28 -11.05 -2.19
CA GLN A 31 4.34 -10.30 -0.92
C GLN A 31 3.27 -9.19 -0.87
N VAL A 32 3.02 -8.47 -1.97
CA VAL A 32 1.94 -7.46 -2.04
C VAL A 32 0.58 -8.11 -1.83
N PHE A 33 0.30 -9.26 -2.47
CA PHE A 33 -0.97 -9.98 -2.24
C PHE A 33 -1.11 -10.48 -0.80
N ALA A 34 -0.02 -10.91 -0.16
CA ALA A 34 -0.04 -11.28 1.25
C ALA A 34 -0.36 -10.08 2.16
N VAL A 35 0.16 -8.90 1.84
CA VAL A 35 -0.18 -7.65 2.54
C VAL A 35 -1.63 -7.25 2.28
N ALA A 36 -2.13 -7.35 1.04
CA ALA A 36 -3.53 -7.08 0.72
C ALA A 36 -4.47 -7.97 1.55
N ALA A 37 -4.18 -9.28 1.64
CA ALA A 37 -4.93 -10.21 2.48
C ALA A 37 -4.87 -9.84 3.97
N LEU A 38 -3.70 -9.48 4.50
CA LEU A 38 -3.55 -8.99 5.88
C LEU A 38 -4.46 -7.78 6.15
N LEU A 39 -4.49 -6.81 5.23
CA LEU A 39 -5.31 -5.61 5.37
C LEU A 39 -6.80 -5.90 5.20
N ASP A 40 -7.18 -6.86 4.35
CA ASP A 40 -8.58 -7.28 4.18
C ASP A 40 -9.12 -7.90 5.49
N ASP A 41 -8.32 -8.77 6.12
CA ASP A 41 -8.66 -9.44 7.38
C ASP A 41 -8.66 -8.50 8.61
N ASN A 42 -7.96 -7.35 8.53
CA ASN A 42 -7.79 -6.43 9.66
C ASN A 42 -8.42 -5.06 9.38
N ALA A 43 -9.75 -4.98 9.47
CA ALA A 43 -10.52 -3.76 9.18
C ALA A 43 -10.04 -2.51 9.94
N GLN A 44 -9.64 -2.64 11.21
CA GLN A 44 -9.14 -1.50 11.99
C GLN A 44 -7.77 -1.00 11.50
N LEU A 45 -6.87 -1.92 11.12
CA LEU A 45 -5.57 -1.56 10.55
C LEU A 45 -5.77 -0.86 9.19
N ARG A 46 -6.59 -1.44 8.32
CA ARG A 46 -6.93 -0.86 7.02
C ARG A 46 -7.54 0.53 7.14
N SER A 47 -8.52 0.70 8.04
CA SER A 47 -9.13 2.01 8.29
C SER A 47 -8.11 3.04 8.78
N THR A 48 -7.17 2.65 9.64
CA THR A 48 -6.09 3.52 10.13
C THR A 48 -5.13 3.94 9.00
N LEU A 49 -4.78 3.01 8.10
CA LEU A 49 -3.89 3.27 6.97
C LEU A 49 -4.54 4.07 5.85
N ALA A 50 -5.87 4.02 5.69
CA ALA A 50 -6.61 4.81 4.72
C ALA A 50 -7.06 6.19 5.26
N ASP A 51 -6.82 6.49 6.55
CA ASP A 51 -7.27 7.74 7.16
C ASP A 51 -6.46 8.95 6.66
N SER A 52 -7.01 9.62 5.64
CA SER A 52 -6.46 10.86 5.08
C SER A 52 -6.47 12.06 6.04
N GLY A 53 -7.12 11.94 7.21
CA GLY A 53 -7.05 12.93 8.29
C GLY A 53 -5.75 12.84 9.10
N GLN A 54 -5.05 11.71 9.07
CA GLN A 54 -3.74 11.55 9.69
C GLN A 54 -2.61 12.02 8.77
N PRO A 55 -1.48 12.50 9.31
CA PRO A 55 -0.29 12.76 8.51
C PRO A 55 0.19 11.46 7.84
N ALA A 56 0.58 11.56 6.56
CA ALA A 56 1.14 10.45 5.80
C ALA A 56 2.30 9.75 6.52
N SER A 57 3.21 10.53 7.11
CA SER A 57 4.36 10.01 7.87
C SER A 57 3.97 9.09 9.02
N VAL A 58 2.82 9.31 9.65
CA VAL A 58 2.32 8.44 10.73
C VAL A 58 1.86 7.10 10.17
N ARG A 59 1.12 7.11 9.05
CA ARG A 59 0.63 5.89 8.39
C ARG A 59 1.77 5.08 7.78
N GLU A 60 2.73 5.77 7.16
CA GLU A 60 3.96 5.15 6.65
C GLU A 60 4.80 4.52 7.75
N SER A 61 4.98 5.20 8.88
CA SER A 61 5.73 4.65 10.01
C SER A 61 5.06 3.38 10.54
N LEU A 62 3.73 3.41 10.69
CA LEU A 62 2.95 2.25 11.14
C LEU A 62 3.13 1.04 10.21
N ILE A 63 2.99 1.21 8.90
CA ILE A 63 3.12 0.08 7.97
C ILE A 63 4.55 -0.43 7.87
N ARG A 64 5.55 0.47 7.98
CA ARG A 64 6.96 0.09 8.07
C ARG A 64 7.26 -0.72 9.32
N ASP A 65 6.72 -0.33 10.48
CA ASP A 65 6.91 -1.07 11.73
C ASP A 65 6.26 -2.46 11.69
N ILE A 66 5.07 -2.59 11.11
CA ILE A 66 4.35 -3.86 11.00
C ILE A 66 5.06 -4.83 10.05
N LEU A 67 5.47 -4.34 8.88
CA LEU A 67 6.05 -5.18 7.81
C LEU A 67 7.57 -5.29 7.89
N ALA A 68 8.21 -4.60 8.84
CA ALA A 68 9.65 -4.67 9.05
C ALA A 68 10.11 -6.12 9.18
N ASN A 69 11.04 -6.54 8.32
CA ASN A 69 11.61 -7.89 8.24
C ASN A 69 10.63 -9.00 7.83
N GLN A 70 9.38 -8.69 7.47
CA GLN A 70 8.39 -9.66 6.97
C GLN A 70 8.38 -9.76 5.44
N VAL A 71 8.75 -8.67 4.77
CA VAL A 71 8.76 -8.54 3.30
C VAL A 71 10.08 -7.95 2.81
N SER A 72 10.32 -8.05 1.51
CA SER A 72 11.44 -7.39 0.84
C SER A 72 11.34 -5.86 0.96
N ALA A 73 12.50 -5.19 0.87
CA ALA A 73 12.55 -3.72 0.87
C ALA A 73 11.70 -3.10 -0.24
N LEU A 74 11.72 -3.69 -1.44
CA LEU A 74 10.92 -3.23 -2.58
C LEU A 74 9.41 -3.31 -2.29
N THR A 75 8.95 -4.41 -1.69
CA THR A 75 7.54 -4.54 -1.30
C THR A 75 7.15 -3.51 -0.25
N LEU A 76 8.01 -3.32 0.76
CA LEU A 76 7.75 -2.31 1.79
C LEU A 76 7.64 -0.90 1.20
N GLU A 77 8.49 -0.56 0.23
CA GLU A 77 8.41 0.72 -0.48
C GLU A 77 7.11 0.87 -1.27
N VAL A 78 6.70 -0.16 -2.03
CA VAL A 78 5.44 -0.13 -2.82
C VAL A 78 4.21 0.00 -1.92
N VAL A 79 4.17 -0.73 -0.82
CA VAL A 79 3.04 -0.66 0.13
C VAL A 79 3.02 0.69 0.84
N ALA A 80 4.18 1.22 1.25
CA ALA A 80 4.26 2.54 1.89
C ALA A 80 3.78 3.66 0.94
N ASP A 81 4.16 3.59 -0.34
CA ASP A 81 3.70 4.50 -1.40
C ASP A 81 2.16 4.45 -1.55
N ALA A 82 1.58 3.25 -1.58
CA ALA A 82 0.13 3.08 -1.63
C ALA A 82 -0.60 3.68 -0.42
N VAL A 83 0.00 3.61 0.77
CA VAL A 83 -0.54 4.17 2.03
C VAL A 83 -0.43 5.70 2.09
N ASP A 84 0.51 6.31 1.37
CA ASP A 84 0.66 7.77 1.29
C ASP A 84 -0.48 8.42 0.49
N HIS A 85 -1.06 7.67 -0.45
CA HIS A 85 -2.17 8.15 -1.27
C HIS A 85 -3.50 8.34 -0.53
N ARG A 86 -4.41 9.10 -1.17
CA ARG A 86 -5.73 9.45 -0.62
C ARG A 86 -6.83 8.57 -1.20
N TRP A 87 -7.25 7.60 -0.40
CA TRP A 87 -8.36 6.71 -0.70
C TRP A 87 -9.70 7.32 -0.29
N SER A 88 -10.74 7.07 -1.11
CA SER A 88 -12.12 7.47 -0.78
C SER A 88 -12.76 6.55 0.25
N ASP A 89 -12.52 5.25 0.10
CA ASP A 89 -12.96 4.19 1.00
C ASP A 89 -11.73 3.38 1.45
N ASP A 90 -11.75 2.83 2.66
CA ASP A 90 -10.63 2.06 3.20
C ASP A 90 -10.32 0.80 2.38
N ILE A 91 -11.36 0.17 1.83
CA ILE A 91 -11.24 -1.00 0.95
C ILE A 91 -10.59 -0.67 -0.39
N ASP A 92 -10.65 0.60 -0.85
CA ASP A 92 -10.03 0.98 -2.13
C ASP A 92 -8.49 0.87 -2.05
N LEU A 93 -7.88 1.00 -0.86
CA LEU A 93 -6.46 0.73 -0.62
C LEU A 93 -6.13 -0.75 -0.88
N VAL A 94 -6.95 -1.68 -0.39
CA VAL A 94 -6.74 -3.13 -0.58
C VAL A 94 -6.88 -3.51 -2.04
N ILE A 95 -7.85 -2.92 -2.74
CA ILE A 95 -8.09 -3.15 -4.18
C ILE A 95 -6.91 -2.65 -5.03
N ALA A 96 -6.17 -1.65 -4.56
CA ALA A 96 -5.04 -1.08 -5.28
C ALA A 96 -3.72 -1.85 -5.10
N LEU A 97 -3.66 -2.73 -4.09
CA LEU A 97 -2.55 -3.66 -3.86
C LEU A 97 -2.76 -4.94 -4.68
#